data_AF-A0A6V8EAN6-F1
#
_entry.id   AF-A0A6V8EAN6-F1
#
_cell.length_a   1.000
_cell.length_b   1.000
_cell.length_c   1.000
_cell.angle_alpha   90.00
_cell.angle_beta   90.00
_cell.angle_gamma   90.00
#
_symmetry.space_group_name_H-M   'P 1'
#
loop_
_entity.id
_entity.type
_entity.pdbx_description
1 polymer ?
#
loop_
_entity_poly.entity_id
_entity_poly.type
_entity_poly.pdbx_seq_one_letter_code
_entity_poly.pdbx_strand_id
1 'polypeptide(L)'
;MPICHECNISVDPEWTICPTCSVALQPDGSQPRRPVPREERYASNLAWYFHLIPVVTGILTLAAGDYLVSESDPLLRTIFPPFCLIVGGWLGLILLGIISSYMEKP
;
A
#
# COMPACT_ATOMS: atom_id res chain seq x y z
N MET A 1 5.37 19.93 -19.63
CA MET A 1 5.02 19.06 -18.49
C MET A 1 3.83 19.68 -17.80
N PRO A 2 2.72 18.94 -17.61
CA PRO A 2 1.58 19.44 -16.84
C PRO A 2 1.99 19.72 -15.38
N ILE A 3 1.28 20.65 -14.74
CA ILE A 3 1.55 21.09 -13.37
C ILE A 3 0.29 20.80 -12.55
N CYS A 4 0.45 20.27 -11.33
CA CYS A 4 -0.66 20.17 -10.39
C CYS A 4 -0.97 21.57 -9.82
N HIS A 5 -2.17 22.11 -10.10
CA HIS A 5 -2.55 23.44 -9.64
C HIS A 5 -2.79 23.57 -8.13
N GLU A 6 -2.86 22.45 -7.40
CA GLU A 6 -3.08 22.47 -5.95
C GLU A 6 -1.78 22.63 -5.16
N CYS A 7 -0.72 21.91 -5.55
CA CYS A 7 0.57 21.91 -4.84
C CYS A 7 1.73 22.44 -5.68
N ASN A 8 1.46 22.90 -6.91
CA ASN A 8 2.39 23.57 -7.81
C ASN A 8 3.66 22.77 -8.14
N ILE A 9 3.53 21.45 -8.32
CA ILE A 9 4.61 20.56 -8.75
C ILE A 9 4.42 20.10 -10.20
N SER A 10 5.52 19.82 -10.89
CA SER A 10 5.50 19.14 -12.18
C SER A 10 5.01 17.70 -12.01
N VAL A 11 4.08 17.28 -12.84
CA VAL A 11 3.50 15.93 -12.84
C VAL A 11 3.67 15.27 -14.19
N ASP A 12 3.79 13.93 -14.20
CA ASP A 12 3.84 13.17 -15.44
C ASP A 12 2.45 13.15 -16.10
N PRO A 13 2.32 13.37 -17.42
CA PRO A 13 1.05 13.25 -18.13
C PRO A 13 0.40 11.85 -18.04
N GLU A 14 1.15 10.80 -17.71
CA GLU A 14 0.61 9.45 -17.49
C GLU A 14 -0.06 9.28 -16.11
N TRP A 15 0.19 10.18 -15.17
CA TRP A 15 -0.37 10.11 -13.83
C TRP A 15 -1.79 10.63 -13.78
N THR A 16 -2.68 9.81 -13.21
CA THR A 16 -4.08 10.19 -12.96
C THR A 16 -4.29 10.81 -11.58
N ILE A 17 -3.29 10.73 -10.68
CA ILE A 17 -3.32 11.23 -9.30
C ILE A 17 -1.97 11.91 -8.99
N CYS A 18 -2.01 13.10 -8.41
CA CYS A 18 -0.81 13.81 -7.96
C CYS A 18 -0.15 13.08 -6.78
N PRO A 19 1.15 12.74 -6.83
CA PRO A 19 1.82 12.01 -5.75
C PRO A 19 2.05 12.85 -4.49
N THR A 20 1.95 14.18 -4.59
CA THR A 20 2.21 15.09 -3.47
C THR A 20 0.95 15.49 -2.74
N CYS A 21 -0.14 15.77 -3.45
CA CYS A 21 -1.38 16.27 -2.84
C CYS A 21 -2.61 15.38 -3.08
N SER A 22 -2.43 14.20 -3.70
CA SER A 22 -3.46 13.18 -3.97
C SER A 22 -4.73 13.66 -4.68
N VAL A 23 -4.68 14.86 -5.27
CA VAL A 23 -5.71 15.39 -6.17
C VAL A 23 -5.59 14.68 -7.52
N ALA A 24 -6.75 14.37 -8.09
CA ALA A 24 -6.81 13.73 -9.39
C ALA A 24 -6.38 14.71 -10.50
N LEU A 25 -5.66 14.21 -11.50
CA LEU A 25 -5.06 14.98 -12.58
C LEU A 25 -5.80 14.68 -13.89
N GLN A 26 -6.06 15.72 -14.69
CA GLN A 26 -6.37 15.54 -16.11
C GLN A 26 -5.11 15.76 -16.95
N PRO A 27 -4.99 15.08 -18.10
CA PRO A 27 -3.81 15.17 -18.96
C PRO A 27 -3.54 16.61 -19.50
N ASP A 28 -4.52 17.51 -19.41
CA ASP A 28 -4.41 18.94 -19.75
C ASP A 28 -4.15 19.85 -18.54
N GLY A 29 -4.00 19.30 -17.33
CA GLY A 29 -3.84 20.05 -16.08
C GLY A 29 -5.15 20.58 -15.49
N SER A 30 -6.31 20.38 -16.13
CA SER A 30 -7.58 20.82 -15.56
C SER A 30 -8.03 19.92 -14.38
N GLN A 31 -8.81 20.47 -13.45
CA GLN A 31 -9.29 19.67 -12.31
C GLN A 31 -10.39 18.71 -12.79
N PRO A 32 -10.31 17.42 -12.44
CA PRO A 32 -11.36 16.48 -12.78
C PRO A 32 -12.66 16.87 -12.07
N ARG A 33 -13.71 17.03 -12.88
CA ARG A 33 -15.09 17.31 -12.45
C ARG A 33 -15.66 16.28 -11.46
N ARG A 34 -14.97 15.16 -11.24
CA ARG A 34 -15.41 14.05 -10.40
C ARG A 34 -14.28 13.62 -9.46
N PRO A 35 -14.52 13.51 -8.14
CA PRO A 35 -13.53 12.96 -7.22
C PRO A 35 -13.24 11.50 -7.61
N VAL A 36 -11.95 11.14 -7.72
CA VAL A 36 -11.51 9.76 -7.99
C VAL A 36 -11.97 8.86 -6.83
N PRO A 37 -12.60 7.71 -7.09
CA PRO A 37 -13.09 6.83 -6.04
C PRO A 37 -11.94 6.38 -5.13
N ARG A 38 -12.26 6.12 -3.87
CA ARG A 38 -11.26 5.81 -2.83
C ARG A 38 -10.49 4.52 -3.15
N GLU A 39 -11.16 3.57 -3.81
CA GLU A 39 -10.54 2.32 -4.23
C GLU A 39 -9.35 2.54 -5.20
N GLU A 40 -9.43 3.55 -6.07
CA GLU A 40 -8.38 3.91 -7.03
C GLU A 40 -7.22 4.70 -6.39
N ARG A 41 -7.41 5.18 -5.14
CA ARG A 41 -6.41 5.93 -4.36
C ARG A 41 -5.80 5.12 -3.21
N TYR A 42 -5.97 3.80 -3.22
CA TYR A 42 -5.46 2.96 -2.13
C TYR A 42 -3.96 3.20 -1.87
N ALA A 43 -3.65 3.65 -0.65
CA ALA A 43 -2.30 3.95 -0.19
C ALA A 43 -1.50 5.00 -1.00
N SER A 44 -2.10 5.65 -2.00
CA SER A 44 -1.39 6.63 -2.84
C SER A 44 -1.08 7.94 -2.12
N ASN A 45 -1.74 8.19 -0.98
CA ASN A 45 -1.48 9.32 -0.09
C ASN A 45 -0.31 9.09 0.88
N LEU A 46 0.28 7.88 0.94
CA LEU A 46 1.36 7.56 1.86
C LEU A 46 2.74 7.64 1.22
N ALA A 47 3.73 8.00 2.02
CA ALA A 47 5.13 7.92 1.62
C ALA A 47 5.55 6.48 1.27
N TRP A 48 6.54 6.35 0.39
CA TRP A 48 6.96 5.06 -0.19
C TRP A 48 7.29 3.99 0.86
N TYR A 49 7.88 4.37 2.01
CA TYR A 49 8.30 3.42 3.04
C TYR A 49 7.13 2.70 3.72
N PHE A 50 5.91 3.28 3.72
CA PHE A 50 4.72 2.58 4.21
C PHE A 50 4.35 1.37 3.35
N HIS A 51 4.74 1.36 2.08
CA HIS A 51 4.50 0.23 1.18
C HIS A 51 5.37 -0.98 1.50
N LEU A 52 6.34 -0.85 2.43
CA LEU A 52 7.08 -1.98 2.98
C LEU A 52 6.30 -2.72 4.08
N ILE A 53 5.18 -2.18 4.58
CA ILE A 53 4.40 -2.81 5.66
C ILE A 53 4.03 -4.27 5.33
N PRO A 54 3.45 -4.61 4.16
CA PRO A 54 3.14 -6.01 3.82
C PRO A 54 4.36 -6.93 3.79
N VAL A 55 5.51 -6.40 3.37
CA VAL A 55 6.77 -7.16 3.32
C VAL A 55 7.27 -7.45 4.73
N VAL A 56 7.32 -6.41 5.58
CA VAL A 56 7.79 -6.54 6.96
C VAL A 56 6.86 -7.46 7.76
N THR A 57 5.53 -7.28 7.66
CA THR A 57 4.58 -8.14 8.37
C THR A 57 4.66 -9.58 7.89
N GLY A 58 4.80 -9.81 6.58
CA GLY A 58 4.99 -11.15 6.02
C GLY A 58 6.27 -11.84 6.50
N ILE A 59 7.40 -11.14 6.54
CA ILE A 59 8.67 -11.69 7.04
C ILE A 59 8.56 -12.03 8.53
N LEU A 60 7.95 -11.14 9.33
CA LEU A 60 7.77 -11.37 10.77
C LEU A 60 6.88 -12.58 11.04
N THR A 61 5.78 -12.74 10.30
CA THR A 61 4.90 -13.90 10.48
C THR A 61 5.52 -15.18 9.94
N LEU A 62 6.32 -15.13 8.87
CA LEU A 62 7.09 -16.27 8.39
C LEU A 62 8.08 -16.74 9.46
N ALA A 63 8.86 -15.84 10.05
CA ALA A 63 9.83 -16.18 11.08
C ALA A 63 9.14 -16.73 12.34
N ALA A 64 8.02 -16.14 12.75
CA ALA A 64 7.21 -16.67 13.84
C ALA A 64 6.63 -18.05 13.51
N GLY A 65 6.13 -18.25 12.29
CA GLY A 65 5.59 -19.52 11.82
C GLY A 65 6.63 -20.63 11.82
N ASP A 66 7.83 -20.36 11.30
CA ASP A 66 8.97 -21.27 11.29
C ASP A 66 9.40 -21.65 12.72
N TYR A 67 9.50 -20.67 13.60
CA TYR A 67 9.82 -20.91 15.01
C TYR A 67 8.76 -21.79 15.71
N LEU A 68 7.47 -21.54 15.46
CA LEU A 68 6.36 -22.30 16.09
C LEU A 68 6.33 -23.78 15.68
N VAL A 69 6.77 -24.11 14.47
CA VAL A 69 6.76 -25.50 13.97
C VAL A 69 8.13 -26.16 14.02
N SER A 70 9.08 -25.52 14.71
CA SER A 70 10.46 -26.01 14.84
C SER A 70 10.60 -27.32 15.58
N GLU A 71 9.57 -27.87 16.21
CA GLU A 71 9.58 -29.23 16.80
C GLU A 71 8.51 -30.15 16.20
N SER A 72 7.86 -29.73 15.12
CA SER A 72 6.76 -30.45 14.48
C SER A 72 7.20 -31.39 13.36
N ASP A 73 6.24 -32.16 12.83
CA ASP A 73 6.46 -33.07 11.71
C ASP A 73 6.96 -32.35 10.44
N PRO A 74 7.72 -33.04 9.56
CA PRO A 74 8.31 -32.45 8.35
C PRO A 74 7.28 -31.81 7.42
N LEU A 75 6.08 -32.39 7.34
CA LEU A 75 5.00 -31.86 6.51
C LEU A 75 4.52 -30.49 7.02
N LEU A 76 4.39 -30.34 8.34
CA LEU A 76 3.93 -29.08 8.94
C LEU A 76 4.99 -27.99 8.80
N ARG A 77 6.27 -28.33 9.02
CA ARG A 77 7.42 -27.43 8.79
C ARG A 77 7.52 -26.91 7.36
N THR A 78 7.02 -27.67 6.39
CA THR A 78 7.08 -27.27 4.97
C THR A 78 5.93 -26.35 4.58
N ILE A 79 4.72 -26.57 5.12
CA ILE A 79 3.50 -25.87 4.67
C ILE A 79 3.22 -24.64 5.53
N PHE A 80 3.45 -24.74 6.84
CA PHE A 80 3.00 -23.72 7.78
C PHE A 80 3.75 -22.39 7.63
N PRO A 81 5.09 -22.33 7.49
CA PRO A 81 5.79 -21.04 7.35
C PRO A 81 5.41 -20.28 6.07
N PRO A 82 5.31 -20.90 4.87
CA PRO A 82 4.78 -20.23 3.68
C PRO A 82 3.33 -19.76 3.84
N PHE A 83 2.48 -20.52 4.52
CA PHE A 83 1.12 -20.09 4.83
C PHE A 83 1.12 -18.83 5.71
N CYS A 84 1.94 -18.80 6.77
CA CYS A 84 2.10 -17.63 7.63
C CYS A 84 2.61 -16.40 6.88
N LEU A 85 3.50 -16.56 5.90
CA LEU A 85 3.96 -15.48 5.03
C LEU A 85 2.81 -14.85 4.25
N ILE A 86 1.99 -15.66 3.59
CA ILE A 86 0.85 -15.20 2.79
C ILE A 86 -0.15 -14.45 3.67
N VAL A 87 -0.54 -15.06 4.80
CA VAL A 87 -1.50 -14.46 5.74
C VAL A 87 -0.94 -13.16 6.33
N GLY A 88 0.34 -13.12 6.72
CA GLY A 88 0.96 -11.91 7.27
C GLY A 88 1.12 -10.79 6.26
N GLY A 89 1.43 -11.10 5.01
CA GLY A 89 1.44 -10.12 3.91
C GLY A 89 0.05 -9.53 3.67
N TRP A 90 -0.98 -10.37 3.66
CA TRP A 90 -2.38 -9.93 3.54
C TRP A 90 -2.83 -9.05 4.70
N LEU A 91 -2.50 -9.42 5.95
CA LEU A 91 -2.74 -8.57 7.12
C LEU A 91 -2.01 -7.23 7.03
N GLY A 92 -0.80 -7.20 6.48
CA GLY A 92 -0.06 -5.96 6.22
C GLY A 92 -0.74 -5.04 5.20
N LEU A 93 -1.37 -5.60 4.17
CA LEU A 93 -2.22 -4.82 3.24
C LEU A 93 -3.45 -4.24 3.96
N ILE A 94 -4.12 -5.02 4.80
CA ILE A 94 -5.24 -4.48 5.59
C ILE A 94 -4.76 -3.32 6.47
N LEU A 95 -3.62 -3.49 7.14
CA LEU A 95 -3.04 -2.45 7.99
C LEU A 95 -2.67 -1.19 7.18
N LEU A 96 -2.05 -1.35 6.03
CA LEU A 96 -1.71 -0.24 5.13
C LEU A 96 -2.97 0.54 4.70
N GLY A 97 -4.05 -0.16 4.37
CA GLY A 97 -5.34 0.46 4.04
C GLY A 97 -5.94 1.24 5.20
N ILE A 98 -5.84 0.71 6.43
CA ILE A 98 -6.27 1.40 7.64
C ILE A 98 -5.44 2.67 7.86
N ILE A 99 -4.11 2.61 7.75
CA ILE A 99 -3.25 3.79 7.94
C ILE A 99 -3.54 4.83 6.86
N SER A 100 -3.68 4.43 5.60
CA SER A 100 -4.11 5.30 4.50
C SER A 100 -5.38 6.05 4.85
N SER A 101 -6.36 5.35 5.43
CA SER A 101 -7.65 5.91 5.81
C SER A 101 -7.59 6.94 6.93
N TYR A 102 -6.66 6.78 7.89
CA TYR A 102 -6.46 7.72 8.98
C TYR A 102 -5.72 8.97 8.52
N MET A 103 -4.76 8.83 7.60
CA MET A 103 -3.99 9.95 7.05
C MET A 103 -4.77 10.79 6.05
N GLU A 104 -5.89 10.28 5.51
CA GLU A 104 -6.83 11.05 4.67
C GLU A 104 -7.75 11.97 5.48
N LYS A 105 -7.93 11.75 6.79
CA LYS A 105 -8.79 12.62 7.61
C LYS A 105 -8.03 13.92 7.93
N PRO A 106 -8.65 15.10 7.70
CA PRO A 106 -8.06 16.40 8.01
C PRO A 106 -7.87 16.62 9.52
#